data_AF-A0A2T5GZJ8-F1
#
_entry.id   AF-A0A2T5GZJ8-F1
#
_cell.length_a   1.000
_cell.length_b   1.000
_cell.length_c   1.000
_cell.angle_alpha   90.00
_cell.angle_beta   90.00
_cell.angle_gamma   90.00
#
_symmetry.space_group_name_H-M   'P 1'
#
loop_
_entity.id
_entity.type
_entity.pdbx_description
1 polymer ?
#
loop_
_entity_poly.entity_id
_entity_poly.type
_entity_poly.pdbx_seq_one_letter_code
_entity_poly.pdbx_strand_id
1 'polypeptide(L)'
;MKNQKAMAVQIATAGDEAWFDKNLDRRLRLRNMVAGEFDDVVGQPPVGMTWRTIVLEAQPGARTRQAIALPIGVDADALTDTDLFELFVQVAPPGARAMIASLRKVKLPQGTATRR
;
A
#
# COMPACT_ATOMS: atom_id res chain seq x y z
N MET A 1 -6.88 -25.34 -9.57
CA MET A 1 -6.14 -24.37 -8.71
C MET A 1 -6.10 -22.94 -9.24
N LYS A 2 -6.06 -22.67 -10.56
CA LYS A 2 -6.09 -21.29 -11.11
C LYS A 2 -7.31 -20.45 -10.67
N ASN A 3 -8.51 -21.03 -10.63
CA ASN A 3 -9.72 -20.31 -10.23
C ASN A 3 -9.71 -19.83 -8.77
N GLN A 4 -9.08 -20.57 -7.86
CA GLN A 4 -9.04 -20.22 -6.44
C GLN A 4 -8.10 -19.04 -6.17
N LYS A 5 -6.95 -19.00 -6.85
CA LYS A 5 -6.00 -17.86 -6.83
C LYS A 5 -6.68 -16.59 -7.34
N ALA A 6 -7.37 -16.67 -8.49
CA ALA A 6 -8.11 -15.54 -9.05
C ALA A 6 -9.20 -15.02 -8.10
N MET A 7 -9.95 -15.92 -7.47
CA MET A 7 -10.97 -15.57 -6.49
C MET A 7 -10.39 -14.86 -5.26
N ALA A 8 -9.26 -15.33 -4.72
CA ALA A 8 -8.62 -14.69 -3.56
C ALA A 8 -8.16 -13.26 -3.87
N VAL A 9 -7.64 -13.02 -5.08
CA VAL A 9 -7.24 -11.68 -5.53
C VAL A 9 -8.44 -10.76 -5.74
N GLN A 10 -9.57 -11.29 -6.24
CA GLN A 10 -10.82 -10.55 -6.35
C GLN A 10 -11.37 -10.15 -4.98
N ILE A 11 -11.36 -11.07 -4.01
CA ILE A 11 -11.75 -10.79 -2.62
C ILE A 11 -10.87 -9.70 -2.02
N ALA A 12 -9.55 -9.77 -2.23
CA ALA A 12 -8.63 -8.74 -1.77
C ALA A 12 -8.91 -7.37 -2.42
N THR A 13 -9.23 -7.36 -3.71
CA THR A 13 -9.62 -6.14 -4.44
C THR A 13 -10.87 -5.50 -3.86
N ALA A 14 -11.94 -6.28 -3.64
CA ALA A 14 -13.17 -5.79 -3.02
C ALA A 14 -12.93 -5.35 -1.57
N GLY A 15 -12.05 -6.06 -0.85
CA GLY A 15 -11.64 -5.70 0.49
C GLY A 15 -10.84 -4.39 0.54
N ASP A 16 -10.05 -4.07 -0.50
CA ASP A 16 -9.34 -2.78 -0.64
C ASP A 16 -10.33 -1.64 -0.84
N GLU A 17 -11.29 -1.81 -1.75
CA GLU A 17 -12.36 -0.86 -1.99
C GLU A 17 -13.16 -0.55 -0.71
N ALA A 18 -13.71 -1.59 -0.07
CA ALA A 18 -14.50 -1.43 1.14
C ALA A 18 -13.72 -0.83 2.32
N TRP A 19 -12.39 -0.95 2.32
CA TRP A 19 -11.55 -0.31 3.32
C TRP A 19 -11.39 1.19 3.04
N PHE A 20 -11.12 1.59 1.80
CA PHE A 20 -11.00 3.02 1.44
C PHE A 20 -12.34 3.76 1.58
N ASP A 21 -13.46 3.12 1.26
CA ASP A 21 -14.79 3.71 1.45
C ASP A 21 -15.09 4.04 2.93
N LYS A 22 -14.47 3.29 3.86
CA LYS A 22 -14.60 3.52 5.31
C LYS A 22 -13.54 4.46 5.87
N ASN A 23 -12.46 4.71 5.14
CA ASN A 23 -11.29 5.45 5.58
C ASN A 23 -10.98 6.58 4.57
N LEU A 24 -11.91 7.52 4.40
CA LEU A 24 -11.88 8.55 3.35
C LEU A 24 -10.70 9.53 3.47
N ASP A 25 -10.14 9.67 4.66
CA ASP A 25 -8.95 10.46 4.96
C ASP A 25 -7.67 9.74 4.50
N ARG A 26 -7.65 8.41 4.54
CA ARG A 26 -6.51 7.58 4.16
C ARG A 26 -6.34 7.52 2.64
N ARG A 27 -5.08 7.46 2.18
CA ARG A 27 -4.74 7.19 0.76
C ARG A 27 -3.92 5.93 0.58
N LEU A 28 -3.35 5.43 1.65
CA LEU A 28 -2.55 4.23 1.67
C LEU A 28 -3.15 3.22 2.64
N ARG A 29 -3.06 1.96 2.25
CA ARG A 29 -3.41 0.81 3.07
C ARG A 29 -2.28 -0.19 3.01
N LEU A 30 -1.89 -0.73 4.16
CA LEU A 30 -1.01 -1.89 4.24
C LEU A 30 -1.82 -3.12 4.68
N ARG A 31 -1.66 -4.24 3.99
CA ARG A 31 -2.29 -5.51 4.36
C ARG A 31 -1.38 -6.70 4.09
N ASN A 32 -1.77 -7.87 4.60
CA ASN A 32 -1.12 -9.11 4.19
C ASN A 32 -1.26 -9.31 2.67
N MET A 33 -0.17 -9.74 2.05
CA MET A 33 -0.19 -10.09 0.63
C MET A 33 -1.01 -11.36 0.43
N VAL A 34 -1.86 -11.36 -0.59
CA VAL A 34 -2.57 -12.58 -0.99
C VAL A 34 -1.66 -13.43 -1.86
N ALA A 35 -1.68 -14.75 -1.64
CA ALA A 35 -0.86 -15.68 -2.40
C ALA A 35 -1.14 -15.56 -3.91
N GLY A 36 -0.10 -15.23 -4.68
CA GLY A 36 -0.17 -15.07 -6.12
C GLY A 36 -0.81 -13.76 -6.59
N GLU A 37 -1.02 -12.78 -5.71
CA GLU A 37 -1.49 -11.45 -6.11
C GLU A 37 -0.56 -10.76 -7.12
N PHE A 38 0.73 -11.08 -7.08
CA PHE A 38 1.76 -10.53 -7.96
C PHE A 38 2.50 -11.68 -8.63
N ASP A 39 2.69 -11.60 -9.95
CA ASP A 39 3.38 -12.65 -10.72
C ASP A 39 4.91 -12.50 -10.69
N ASP A 40 5.40 -11.29 -10.41
CA ASP A 40 6.82 -10.93 -10.26
C ASP A 40 7.37 -11.21 -8.85
N VAL A 41 6.49 -11.40 -7.87
CA VAL A 41 6.89 -11.81 -6.50
C VAL A 41 6.94 -13.32 -6.44
N VAL A 42 8.12 -13.87 -6.76
CA VAL A 42 8.36 -15.31 -6.76
C VAL A 42 9.20 -15.67 -5.53
N GLY A 43 8.59 -16.39 -4.59
CA GLY A 43 9.30 -17.00 -3.46
C GLY A 43 8.90 -16.50 -2.07
N GLN A 44 9.54 -17.08 -1.07
CA GLN A 44 9.34 -16.69 0.33
C GLN A 44 9.97 -15.32 0.61
N PRO A 45 9.40 -14.55 1.55
CA PRO A 45 10.04 -13.31 2.00
C PRO A 45 11.40 -13.63 2.65
N PRO A 46 12.32 -12.66 2.72
CA PRO A 46 13.58 -12.81 3.45
C PRO A 46 13.36 -13.25 4.90
N VAL A 47 14.38 -13.88 5.51
CA VAL A 47 14.31 -14.33 6.91
C VAL A 47 13.99 -13.15 7.83
N GLY A 48 13.03 -13.33 8.73
CA GLY A 48 12.57 -12.26 9.62
C GLY A 48 11.62 -11.26 8.97
N MET A 49 11.22 -11.47 7.71
CA MET A 49 10.27 -10.62 6.98
C MET A 49 9.02 -11.37 6.55
N THR A 50 7.98 -10.61 6.20
CA THR A 50 6.73 -11.10 5.63
C THR A 50 6.31 -10.25 4.44
N TRP A 51 5.68 -10.87 3.44
CA TRP A 51 5.12 -10.16 2.30
C TRP A 51 3.84 -9.42 2.70
N ARG A 52 3.84 -8.12 2.43
CA ARG A 52 2.67 -7.26 2.55
C ARG A 52 2.35 -6.64 1.20
N THR A 53 1.12 -6.20 1.06
CA THR A 53 0.66 -5.37 -0.05
C THR A 53 0.42 -3.97 0.46
N ILE A 54 1.10 -3.00 -0.15
CA ILE A 54 0.77 -1.60 0.00
C ILE A 54 -0.13 -1.18 -1.16
N VAL A 55 -1.28 -0.61 -0.84
CA VAL A 55 -2.29 -0.14 -1.78
C VAL A 55 -2.37 1.37 -1.69
N LEU A 56 -2.25 2.03 -2.83
CA LEU A 56 -2.37 3.47 -2.99
C LEU A 56 -3.64 3.78 -3.79
N GLU A 57 -4.53 4.58 -3.23
CA GLU A 57 -5.67 5.14 -3.96
C GLU A 57 -5.39 6.60 -4.35
N ALA A 58 -5.06 6.83 -5.62
CA ALA A 58 -4.75 8.19 -6.10
C ALA A 58 -6.00 9.04 -6.29
N GLN A 59 -7.09 8.41 -6.73
CA GLN A 59 -8.45 8.94 -6.87
C GLN A 59 -9.43 7.83 -6.52
N PRO A 60 -10.68 8.13 -6.10
CA PRO A 60 -11.69 7.09 -5.84
C PRO A 60 -11.77 6.10 -7.01
N GLY A 61 -11.50 4.82 -6.74
CA GLY A 61 -11.50 3.76 -7.74
C GLY A 61 -10.21 3.61 -8.58
N ALA A 62 -9.28 4.58 -8.54
CA ALA A 62 -7.97 4.49 -9.19
C ALA A 62 -6.89 4.06 -8.19
N ARG A 63 -6.62 2.74 -8.17
CA ARG A 63 -5.75 2.10 -7.16
C ARG A 63 -4.52 1.43 -7.79
N THR A 64 -3.38 1.59 -7.14
CA THR A 64 -2.13 0.88 -7.45
C THR A 64 -1.76 -0.02 -6.28
N ARG A 65 -1.26 -1.23 -6.56
CA ARG A 65 -0.80 -2.16 -5.53
C ARG A 65 0.64 -2.55 -5.78
N GLN A 66 1.41 -2.67 -4.72
CA GLN A 66 2.79 -3.15 -4.76
C GLN A 66 3.03 -4.12 -3.62
N ALA A 67 3.84 -5.14 -3.89
CA ALA A 67 4.34 -6.03 -2.85
C ALA A 67 5.56 -5.41 -2.17
N ILE A 68 5.66 -5.64 -0.86
CA ILE A 68 6.79 -5.23 -0.06
C ILE A 68 7.09 -6.28 1.01
N ALA A 69 8.37 -6.57 1.23
CA ALA A 69 8.81 -7.38 2.36
C ALA A 69 9.03 -6.46 3.56
N LEU A 70 8.39 -6.76 4.69
CA LEU A 70 8.52 -6.00 5.93
C LEU A 70 8.91 -6.90 7.10
N PRO A 71 9.63 -6.40 8.12
CA PRO A 71 9.93 -7.17 9.32
C PRO A 71 8.68 -7.80 9.96
N ILE A 72 8.81 -9.04 10.41
CA ILE A 72 7.79 -9.72 11.19
C ILE A 72 7.61 -8.94 12.50
N GLY A 73 6.37 -8.51 12.78
CA GLY A 73 6.05 -7.67 13.93
C GLY A 73 5.74 -6.20 13.60
N VAL A 74 5.87 -5.77 12.34
CA VAL A 74 5.31 -4.49 11.91
C VAL A 74 3.79 -4.54 12.06
N ASP A 75 3.27 -3.71 12.96
CA ASP A 75 1.85 -3.46 13.12
C ASP A 75 1.39 -2.48 12.04
N ALA A 76 0.63 -2.98 11.07
CA ALA A 76 0.16 -2.19 9.94
C ALA A 76 -0.85 -1.10 10.37
N ASP A 77 -1.59 -1.34 11.45
CA ASP A 77 -2.62 -0.42 11.92
C ASP A 77 -2.02 0.75 12.70
N ALA A 78 -0.79 0.58 13.23
CA ALA A 78 -0.03 1.64 13.91
C ALA A 78 0.71 2.60 12.95
N LEU A 79 0.83 2.25 11.66
CA LEU A 79 1.54 3.07 10.68
C LEU A 79 0.68 4.27 10.25
N THR A 80 1.26 5.46 10.35
CA THR A 80 0.64 6.69 9.86
C THR A 80 0.69 6.75 8.34
N ASP A 81 -0.10 7.63 7.73
CA ASP A 81 -0.03 7.86 6.28
C ASP A 81 1.33 8.36 5.82
N THR A 82 2.06 9.09 6.68
CA THR A 82 3.44 9.51 6.40
C THR A 82 4.36 8.28 6.35
N ASP A 83 4.29 7.39 7.34
CA ASP A 83 5.12 6.17 7.38
C ASP A 83 4.86 5.28 6.17
N LEU A 84 3.57 5.07 5.85
CA LEU A 84 3.16 4.28 4.70
C LEU A 84 3.63 4.92 3.38
N PHE A 85 3.64 6.25 3.29
CA PHE A 85 4.09 6.94 2.11
C PHE A 85 5.60 6.80 1.93
N GLU A 86 6.38 7.01 2.98
CA GLU A 86 7.83 6.79 2.95
C GLU A 86 8.17 5.35 2.54
N LEU A 87 7.46 4.40 3.11
CA LEU A 87 7.56 2.99 2.75
C LEU A 87 7.28 2.77 1.25
N PHE A 88 6.19 3.34 0.74
CA PHE A 88 5.83 3.28 -0.67
C PHE A 88 6.91 3.87 -1.57
N VAL A 89 7.49 5.02 -1.20
CA VAL A 89 8.56 5.67 -1.98
C VAL A 89 9.84 4.84 -2.00
N GLN A 90 10.19 4.20 -0.88
CA GLN A 90 11.40 3.38 -0.80
C GLN A 90 11.35 2.19 -1.77
N VAL A 91 10.17 1.60 -1.98
CA VAL A 91 10.00 0.45 -2.88
C VAL A 91 9.55 0.83 -4.29
N ALA A 92 9.09 2.05 -4.49
CA ALA A 92 8.63 2.52 -5.79
C ALA A 92 9.78 2.54 -6.82
N PRO A 93 9.56 2.00 -8.04
CA PRO A 93 10.50 2.13 -9.14
C PRO A 93 10.79 3.62 -9.44
N PRO A 94 11.98 3.96 -9.98
CA PRO A 94 12.37 5.36 -10.20
C PRO A 94 11.34 6.21 -10.97
N GLY A 95 10.59 5.62 -11.90
CA GLY A 95 9.53 6.29 -12.66
C GLY A 95 8.25 6.61 -11.87
N ALA A 96 7.95 5.87 -10.80
CA ALA A 96 6.77 6.10 -9.96
C ALA A 96 6.93 7.29 -8.99
N ARG A 97 8.17 7.76 -8.78
CA ARG A 97 8.48 8.91 -7.92
C ARG A 97 7.81 10.22 -8.37
N ALA A 98 7.58 10.38 -9.67
CA ALA A 98 6.88 11.56 -10.21
C ALA A 98 5.39 11.56 -9.87
N MET A 99 4.72 10.41 -9.91
CA MET A 99 3.33 10.24 -9.47
C MET A 99 3.19 10.52 -7.96
N ILE A 100 4.15 10.01 -7.18
CA ILE A 100 4.27 10.20 -5.73
C ILE A 100 4.39 11.69 -5.36
N ALA A 101 5.22 12.46 -6.09
CA ALA A 101 5.37 13.90 -5.86
C ALA A 101 4.05 14.68 -6.06
N SER A 102 3.22 14.24 -7.01
CA SER A 102 1.89 14.82 -7.25
C SER A 102 0.91 14.49 -6.13
N LEU A 103 0.96 13.27 -5.57
CA LEU A 103 0.10 12.86 -4.44
C LEU A 103 0.43 13.65 -3.16
N ARG A 104 1.72 13.94 -2.94
CA ARG A 104 2.19 14.78 -1.82
C ARG A 104 1.57 16.18 -1.84
N LYS A 105 1.39 16.78 -3.03
CA LYS A 105 0.80 18.12 -3.20
C LYS A 105 -0.71 18.14 -2.97
N VAL A 106 -1.39 17.02 -3.19
CA VAL A 106 -2.85 16.94 -3.15
C VAL A 106 -3.39 16.77 -1.72
N LYS A 107 -2.61 16.16 -0.79
CA LYS A 107 -3.19 15.73 0.49
C LYS A 107 -2.35 15.89 1.75
N LEU A 108 -1.09 16.33 1.69
CA LEU A 108 -0.48 16.82 2.94
C LEU A 108 -1.22 18.10 3.32
N PRO A 109 -1.96 18.18 4.45
CA PRO A 109 -2.17 19.49 5.03
C PRO A 109 -0.77 20.08 5.17
N GLN A 110 -0.55 21.28 4.64
CA GLN A 110 0.68 21.99 4.96
C GLN A 110 0.75 21.96 6.47
N GLY A 111 1.72 21.21 7.02
CA GLY A 111 1.91 21.15 8.45
C GLY A 111 1.87 22.59 8.91
N THR A 112 0.95 22.90 9.83
CA THR A 112 0.93 24.17 10.50
C THR A 112 2.30 24.34 11.13
N ALA A 113 3.19 25.00 10.40
CA ALA A 113 4.38 25.60 10.92
C ALA A 113 3.87 26.70 11.83
N THR A 114 3.52 26.34 13.07
CA THR A 114 3.45 27.28 14.16
C THR A 114 4.89 27.73 14.41
N ARG A 115 5.33 28.73 13.62
CA ARG A 115 6.39 29.64 14.05
C ARG A 115 5.83 30.34 15.29
N ARG A 116 6.45 30.05 16.44
CA ARG A 116 6.55 31.04 17.51
C ARG A 116 7.74 31.93 17.22
#